data_AF-A0AAV9B7Q7-F1
#
_entry.id   AF-A0AAV9B7Q7-F1
#
_cell.length_a   1.000
_cell.length_b   1.000
_cell.length_c   1.000
_cell.angle_alpha   90.00
_cell.angle_beta   90.00
_cell.angle_gamma   90.00
#
_symmetry.space_group_name_H-M   'P 1'
#
loop_
_entity.id
_entity.type
_entity.pdbx_description
1 polymer ?
#
loop_
_entity_poly.entity_id
_entity_poly.type
_entity_poly.pdbx_seq_one_letter_code
_entity_poly.pdbx_strand_id
1 'polypeptide(L)'
;MVDELSEMSMVDPISGTEIALPSITTHPDVTPKHDKHGRIEIYNIVWSGDPDDDDWAVWRAKMLYYNKAIFCRDIDIVAVIDFFGRGISITRAGDDRRRWTRLEFPSNTLFTDLMYHEGRLYVFNDGDHVAVFDDLPSRIRRGSDTDQSPTRILGTLSMEWYGNKRYIVMSSLGRLLRVYRRWRRDETIVFEVFGVDGVQVKNIGDCALFLGVNHSLCLPVEGVSGAKKNCIYFTHDNYEAIFVDRHSVRDLGVFNIEDGTIERYFHKQQCIFPPPLWFMPNLP
;
A
#
# COMPACT_ATOMS: atom_id res chain seq x y z
N MET A 1 13.67 1.41 -1.34
CA MET A 1 14.13 2.31 -0.27
C MET A 1 13.80 3.74 -0.66
N VAL A 2 13.85 4.67 0.29
CA VAL A 2 13.69 6.10 0.01
C VAL A 2 14.83 6.84 0.72
N ASP A 3 15.60 7.64 -0.02
CA ASP A 3 16.80 8.31 0.49
C ASP A 3 16.51 9.66 1.18
N GLU A 4 17.56 10.41 1.55
CA GLU A 4 17.42 11.72 2.21
C GLU A 4 16.81 12.82 1.34
N LEU A 5 16.77 12.64 0.01
CA LEU A 5 16.11 13.55 -0.92
C LEU A 5 14.72 13.05 -1.33
N SER A 6 14.21 12.00 -0.67
CA SER A 6 12.95 11.33 -1.03
C SER A 6 12.99 10.59 -2.37
N GLU A 7 14.19 10.25 -2.86
CA GLU A 7 14.38 9.47 -4.08
C GLU A 7 14.11 7.99 -3.79
N MET A 8 13.26 7.36 -4.61
CA MET A 8 12.90 5.95 -4.44
C MET A 8 13.82 5.04 -5.27
N SER A 9 14.20 3.92 -4.67
CA SER A 9 14.90 2.84 -5.36
C SER A 9 14.30 1.47 -5.04
N MET A 10 14.47 0.52 -5.94
CA MET A 10 14.26 -0.90 -5.63
C MET A 10 15.59 -1.54 -5.28
N VAL A 11 15.55 -2.56 -4.41
CA VAL A 11 16.73 -3.33 -4.04
C VAL A 11 16.45 -4.79 -4.29
N ASP A 12 17.32 -5.44 -5.05
CA ASP A 12 17.37 -6.90 -5.11
C ASP A 12 18.05 -7.41 -3.82
N PRO A 13 17.31 -8.13 -2.94
CA PRO A 13 17.87 -8.58 -1.67
C PRO A 13 18.95 -9.67 -1.83
N ILE A 14 19.09 -10.31 -3.00
CA ILE A 14 20.08 -11.38 -3.24
C ILE A 14 21.39 -10.79 -3.74
N SER A 15 21.33 -9.98 -4.80
CA SER A 15 22.54 -9.37 -5.38
C SER A 15 22.97 -8.09 -4.67
N GLY A 16 22.09 -7.47 -3.88
CA GLY A 16 22.28 -6.13 -3.34
C GLY A 16 22.20 -5.03 -4.40
N THR A 17 21.79 -5.36 -5.63
CA THR A 17 21.68 -4.38 -6.72
C THR A 17 20.57 -3.38 -6.41
N GLU A 18 20.90 -2.11 -6.50
CA GLU A 18 19.96 -1.01 -6.38
C GLU A 18 19.55 -0.51 -7.77
N ILE A 19 18.25 -0.35 -7.98
CA ILE A 19 17.66 0.14 -9.22
C ILE A 19 16.93 1.44 -8.89
N ALA A 20 17.49 2.56 -9.35
CA ALA A 20 16.87 3.87 -9.19
C ALA A 20 15.52 3.94 -9.93
N LEU A 21 14.55 4.63 -9.32
CA LEU A 21 13.28 5.01 -9.93
C LEU A 21 13.30 6.52 -10.23
N PRO A 22 12.34 7.03 -11.03
CA PRO A 22 12.23 8.47 -11.29
C PRO A 22 12.17 9.31 -10.03
N SER A 23 12.75 10.51 -10.13
CA SER A 23 12.76 11.44 -8.99
C SER A 23 11.37 11.83 -8.54
N ILE A 24 11.24 12.06 -7.23
CA ILE A 24 10.03 12.61 -6.62
C ILE A 24 9.57 13.89 -7.33
N THR A 25 10.53 14.70 -7.80
CA THR A 25 10.30 15.94 -8.56
C THR A 25 9.70 15.74 -9.95
N THR A 26 9.57 14.49 -10.41
CA THR A 26 8.89 14.16 -11.66
C THR A 26 7.40 13.87 -11.45
N HIS A 27 6.93 13.81 -10.20
CA HIS A 27 5.49 13.82 -9.91
C HIS A 27 4.89 15.19 -10.24
N PRO A 28 3.67 15.24 -10.81
CA PRO A 28 3.05 16.49 -11.24
C PRO A 28 2.69 17.44 -10.08
N ASP A 29 2.54 16.90 -8.87
CA ASP A 29 2.18 17.61 -7.65
C ASP A 29 3.39 18.10 -6.83
N VAL A 30 4.63 17.81 -7.24
CA VAL A 30 5.83 18.12 -6.46
C VAL A 30 6.70 19.16 -7.16
N THR A 31 6.92 20.30 -6.50
CA THR A 31 7.84 21.34 -6.96
C THR A 31 8.97 21.53 -5.93
N PRO A 32 10.25 21.32 -6.30
CA PRO A 32 11.37 21.54 -5.38
C PRO A 32 11.67 23.04 -5.21
N LYS A 33 11.84 23.46 -3.97
CA LYS A 33 12.37 24.78 -3.57
C LYS A 33 13.83 24.61 -3.11
N HIS A 34 14.69 25.51 -3.57
CA HIS A 34 16.13 25.42 -3.36
C HIS A 34 16.64 26.50 -2.41
N ASP A 35 17.65 26.16 -1.61
CA ASP A 35 18.37 27.10 -0.77
C ASP A 35 19.26 28.04 -1.61
N LYS A 36 19.91 29.00 -0.94
CA LYS A 36 20.85 29.94 -1.58
C LYS A 36 22.06 29.30 -2.28
N HIS A 37 22.32 28.02 -2.05
CA HIS A 37 23.40 27.25 -2.67
C HIS A 37 22.89 26.30 -3.77
N GLY A 38 21.59 26.37 -4.10
CA GLY A 38 20.97 25.52 -5.13
C GLY A 38 20.65 24.09 -4.66
N ARG A 39 20.64 23.82 -3.35
CA ARG A 39 20.27 22.51 -2.80
C ARG A 39 18.78 22.46 -2.49
N ILE A 40 18.12 21.35 -2.75
CA ILE A 40 16.71 21.17 -2.39
C ILE A 40 16.56 21.26 -0.87
N GLU A 41 15.70 22.16 -0.40
CA GLU A 41 15.44 22.40 1.02
C GLU A 41 14.01 22.02 1.40
N ILE A 42 13.07 22.27 0.48
CA ILE A 42 11.63 22.10 0.69
C ILE A 42 11.01 21.54 -0.60
N TYR A 43 10.00 20.69 -0.44
CA TYR A 43 9.07 20.35 -1.50
C TYR A 43 7.77 21.09 -1.29
N ASN A 44 7.38 21.90 -2.26
CA ASN A 44 6.03 22.41 -2.34
C ASN A 44 5.17 21.31 -2.99
N ILE A 45 4.19 20.80 -2.25
CA ILE A 45 3.32 19.72 -2.72
C ILE A 45 1.90 20.26 -2.89
N VAL A 46 1.46 20.41 -4.14
CA VAL A 46 0.22 21.10 -4.48
C VAL A 46 -0.94 20.11 -4.56
N TRP A 47 -2.01 20.39 -3.82
CA TRP A 47 -3.30 19.73 -4.01
C TRP A 47 -4.19 20.56 -4.95
N SER A 48 -4.88 19.91 -5.87
CA SER A 48 -5.86 20.57 -6.75
C SER A 48 -7.07 21.03 -5.93
N GLY A 49 -7.07 22.29 -5.48
CA GLY A 49 -8.24 22.95 -4.89
C GLY A 49 -8.05 23.66 -3.55
N ASP A 50 -6.90 23.52 -2.90
CA ASP A 50 -6.55 24.28 -1.69
C ASP A 50 -5.36 25.18 -2.04
N PRO A 51 -5.53 26.51 -1.99
CA PRO A 51 -4.46 27.46 -2.29
C PRO A 51 -3.38 27.53 -1.21
N ASP A 52 -3.57 26.86 -0.06
CA ASP A 52 -2.53 26.77 0.96
C ASP A 52 -1.47 25.74 0.53
N ASP A 53 -0.44 26.24 -0.15
CA ASP A 53 0.81 25.58 -0.49
C ASP A 53 1.42 24.87 0.74
N ASP A 54 1.33 23.55 0.77
CA ASP A 54 1.85 22.76 1.88
C ASP A 54 3.36 22.54 1.66
N ASP A 55 4.17 23.48 2.16
CA ASP A 55 5.63 23.39 2.10
C ASP A 55 6.15 22.32 3.06
N TRP A 56 6.62 21.22 2.49
CA TRP A 56 7.15 20.11 3.25
C TRP A 56 8.67 20.15 3.27
N ALA A 57 9.25 20.12 4.47
CA ALA A 57 10.66 19.80 4.61
C ALA A 57 10.95 18.44 3.95
N VAL A 58 12.11 18.30 3.31
CA VAL A 58 12.50 17.08 2.56
C VAL A 58 12.36 15.81 3.41
N TRP A 59 12.74 15.86 4.70
CA TRP A 59 12.61 14.71 5.61
C TRP A 59 11.16 14.25 5.81
N ARG A 60 10.19 15.18 5.73
CA ARG A 60 8.76 14.88 5.86
C ARG A 60 8.25 14.18 4.60
N ALA A 61 8.65 14.65 3.42
CA ALA A 61 8.32 14.01 2.14
C ALA A 61 8.89 12.59 2.05
N LYS A 62 10.15 12.40 2.47
CA LYS A 62 10.79 11.08 2.56
C LYS A 62 9.95 10.09 3.35
N MET A 63 9.38 10.54 4.46
CA MET A 63 8.58 9.70 5.33
C MET A 63 7.20 9.44 4.76
N LEU A 64 6.51 10.47 4.27
CA LEU A 64 5.04 10.45 4.13
C LEU A 64 4.55 10.52 2.68
N TYR A 65 5.42 10.83 1.73
CA TYR A 65 4.99 10.95 0.33
C TYR A 65 4.62 9.59 -0.25
N TYR A 66 5.43 8.56 -0.04
CA TYR A 66 5.16 7.21 -0.52
C TYR A 66 4.59 6.33 0.59
N ASN A 67 3.32 5.93 0.48
CA ASN A 67 2.62 5.14 1.51
C ASN A 67 2.80 3.63 1.31
N LYS A 68 2.72 3.18 0.06
CA LYS A 68 2.87 1.77 -0.32
C LYS A 68 3.40 1.68 -1.73
N ALA A 69 4.27 0.71 -1.99
CA ALA A 69 4.80 0.42 -3.31
C ALA A 69 4.68 -1.09 -3.57
N ILE A 70 4.37 -1.47 -4.81
CA ILE A 70 4.50 -2.85 -5.27
C ILE A 70 5.28 -2.91 -6.58
N PHE A 71 5.92 -4.04 -6.81
CA PHE A 71 6.59 -4.35 -8.07
C PHE A 71 5.78 -5.39 -8.86
N CYS A 72 5.24 -4.98 -9.99
CA CYS A 72 4.54 -5.81 -10.97
C CYS A 72 5.58 -6.55 -11.81
N ARG A 73 6.10 -7.66 -11.28
CA ARG A 73 7.27 -8.39 -11.80
C ARG A 73 7.15 -8.78 -13.27
N ASP A 74 5.98 -9.23 -13.72
CA ASP A 74 5.82 -9.77 -15.09
C ASP A 74 5.94 -8.70 -16.19
N ILE A 75 5.88 -7.42 -15.81
CA ILE A 75 5.83 -6.29 -16.74
C ILE A 75 6.83 -5.19 -16.40
N ASP A 76 7.69 -5.42 -15.39
CA ASP A 76 8.70 -4.48 -14.89
C ASP A 76 8.14 -3.09 -14.55
N ILE A 77 6.99 -3.05 -13.87
CA ILE A 77 6.34 -1.80 -13.46
C ILE A 77 6.31 -1.69 -11.94
N VAL A 78 6.60 -0.50 -11.43
CA VAL A 78 6.38 -0.13 -10.04
C VAL A 78 5.10 0.70 -9.97
N ALA A 79 4.23 0.35 -9.04
CA ALA A 79 3.04 1.13 -8.71
C ALA A 79 3.12 1.59 -7.25
N VAL A 80 2.78 2.84 -6.99
CA VAL A 80 2.83 3.45 -5.65
C VAL A 80 1.51 4.11 -5.30
N ILE A 81 1.08 3.95 -4.04
CA ILE A 81 0.19 4.91 -3.40
C ILE A 81 1.09 6.02 -2.87
N ASP A 82 0.87 7.24 -3.36
CA ASP A 82 1.63 8.41 -2.98
C ASP A 82 0.74 9.50 -2.39
N PHE A 83 1.35 10.64 -2.05
CA PHE A 83 0.70 11.86 -1.57
C PHE A 83 -0.37 11.61 -0.50
N PHE A 84 0.01 11.00 0.64
CA PHE A 84 -0.92 10.64 1.73
C PHE A 84 -2.15 9.83 1.31
N GLY A 85 -2.02 8.99 0.29
CA GLY A 85 -3.13 8.19 -0.21
C GLY A 85 -3.94 8.87 -1.30
N ARG A 86 -3.57 10.06 -1.76
CA ARG A 86 -4.38 10.82 -2.74
C ARG A 86 -4.04 10.51 -4.18
N GLY A 87 -2.93 9.81 -4.42
CA GLY A 87 -2.48 9.50 -5.76
C GLY A 87 -2.05 8.04 -5.93
N ILE A 88 -2.23 7.55 -7.15
CA ILE A 88 -1.53 6.36 -7.63
C ILE A 88 -0.64 6.78 -8.78
N SER A 89 0.64 6.44 -8.69
CA SER A 89 1.59 6.65 -9.77
C SER A 89 2.24 5.34 -10.18
N ILE A 90 2.53 5.22 -11.47
CA ILE A 90 3.21 4.06 -12.05
C ILE A 90 4.44 4.49 -12.83
N THR A 91 5.45 3.63 -12.85
CA THR A 91 6.66 3.83 -13.65
C THR A 91 7.27 2.48 -14.06
N ARG A 92 8.12 2.49 -15.08
CA ARG A 92 8.91 1.32 -15.47
C ARG A 92 10.13 1.21 -14.55
N ALA A 93 10.38 0.02 -14.04
CA ALA A 93 11.56 -0.30 -13.27
C ALA A 93 12.84 -0.08 -14.09
N GLY A 94 13.84 0.57 -13.49
CA GLY A 94 15.16 0.77 -14.10
C GLY A 94 15.22 1.80 -15.23
N ASP A 95 14.19 2.65 -15.36
CA ASP A 95 14.18 3.77 -16.28
C ASP A 95 14.07 5.10 -15.50
N ASP A 96 15.17 5.48 -14.84
CA ASP A 96 15.32 6.70 -14.04
C ASP A 96 15.19 7.99 -14.88
N ARG A 97 15.29 7.87 -16.21
CA ARG A 97 15.10 8.96 -17.16
C ARG A 97 13.63 9.24 -17.48
N ARG A 98 12.72 8.32 -17.16
CA ARG A 98 11.27 8.53 -17.32
C ARG A 98 10.69 9.23 -16.11
N ARG A 99 9.43 9.65 -16.23
CA ARG A 99 8.66 10.32 -15.18
C ARG A 99 7.63 9.37 -14.60
N TRP A 100 7.19 9.67 -13.38
CA TRP A 100 5.99 9.06 -12.84
C TRP A 100 4.78 9.36 -13.73
N THR A 101 4.00 8.32 -14.05
CA THR A 101 2.71 8.45 -14.74
C THR A 101 1.59 8.36 -13.71
N ARG A 102 0.81 9.43 -13.56
CA ARG A 102 -0.32 9.49 -12.63
C ARG A 102 -1.53 8.78 -13.23
N LEU A 103 -2.16 7.89 -12.47
CA LEU A 103 -3.46 7.31 -12.81
C LEU A 103 -4.59 8.26 -12.40
N GLU A 104 -5.67 8.31 -13.19
CA GLU A 104 -6.78 9.23 -13.00
C GLU A 104 -7.90 8.62 -12.15
N PHE A 105 -8.41 9.40 -11.21
CA PHE A 105 -9.52 9.03 -10.33
C PHE A 105 -10.39 10.25 -10.03
N PRO A 106 -11.64 10.06 -9.56
CA PRO A 106 -12.46 11.16 -9.07
C PRO A 106 -11.72 11.97 -8.00
N SER A 107 -11.93 13.30 -8.00
CA SER A 107 -11.37 14.21 -6.99
C SER A 107 -11.75 13.74 -5.58
N ASN A 108 -10.83 13.91 -4.62
CA ASN A 108 -10.99 13.54 -3.20
C ASN A 108 -11.07 12.04 -2.88
N THR A 109 -10.65 11.17 -3.80
CA THR A 109 -10.49 9.74 -3.50
C THR A 109 -9.23 9.50 -2.66
N LEU A 110 -9.33 8.70 -1.58
CA LEU A 110 -8.16 8.21 -0.84
C LEU A 110 -7.95 6.71 -1.08
N PHE A 111 -6.72 6.33 -1.39
CA PHE A 111 -6.29 4.97 -1.64
C PHE A 111 -5.68 4.37 -0.38
N THR A 112 -6.02 3.11 -0.13
CA THR A 112 -5.69 2.43 1.12
C THR A 112 -4.80 1.22 0.90
N ASP A 113 -4.95 0.54 -0.23
CA ASP A 113 -4.16 -0.62 -0.61
C ASP A 113 -4.09 -0.79 -2.14
N LEU A 114 -3.04 -1.46 -2.61
CA LEU A 114 -2.85 -1.84 -4.01
C LEU A 114 -2.31 -3.27 -4.13
N MET A 115 -2.71 -3.97 -5.20
CA MET A 115 -2.31 -5.33 -5.50
C MET A 115 -2.13 -5.50 -7.00
N TYR A 116 -1.13 -6.30 -7.39
CA TYR A 116 -0.99 -6.76 -8.76
C TYR A 116 -1.24 -8.27 -8.82
N HIS A 117 -2.09 -8.70 -9.74
CA HIS A 117 -2.39 -10.12 -9.95
C HIS A 117 -2.79 -10.35 -11.41
N GLU A 118 -2.16 -11.34 -12.05
CA GLU A 118 -2.47 -11.79 -13.41
C GLU A 118 -2.61 -10.65 -14.45
N GLY A 119 -1.60 -9.77 -14.53
CA GLY A 119 -1.60 -8.69 -15.53
C GLY A 119 -2.41 -7.45 -15.15
N ARG A 120 -3.03 -7.43 -13.96
CA ARG A 120 -3.93 -6.36 -13.55
C ARG A 120 -3.48 -5.72 -12.25
N LEU A 121 -3.55 -4.38 -12.21
CA LEU A 121 -3.42 -3.62 -10.98
C LEU A 121 -4.80 -3.37 -10.39
N TYR A 122 -4.97 -3.72 -9.13
CA TYR A 122 -6.15 -3.48 -8.31
C TYR A 122 -5.80 -2.39 -7.30
N VAL A 123 -6.65 -1.38 -7.19
CA VAL A 123 -6.48 -0.23 -6.30
C VAL A 123 -7.72 -0.10 -5.45
N PHE A 124 -7.56 -0.14 -4.13
CA PHE A 124 -8.67 -0.06 -3.19
C PHE A 124 -8.76 1.33 -2.56
N ASN A 125 -9.93 1.95 -2.66
CA ASN A 125 -10.17 3.28 -2.10
C ASN A 125 -11.04 3.29 -0.83
N ASP A 126 -11.10 4.45 -0.21
CA ASP A 126 -11.86 4.76 0.99
C ASP A 126 -13.38 4.76 0.80
N GLY A 127 -13.84 4.97 -0.43
CA GLY A 127 -15.22 4.81 -0.86
C GLY A 127 -15.66 3.36 -1.11
N ASP A 128 -14.86 2.38 -0.71
CA ASP A 128 -15.15 0.94 -0.84
C ASP A 128 -15.15 0.38 -2.27
N HIS A 129 -14.57 1.11 -3.22
CA HIS A 129 -14.43 0.69 -4.60
C HIS A 129 -13.05 0.09 -4.86
N VAL A 130 -13.01 -1.00 -5.62
CA VAL A 130 -11.77 -1.52 -6.20
C VAL A 130 -11.71 -1.12 -7.67
N ALA A 131 -10.87 -0.14 -7.98
CA ALA A 131 -10.52 0.19 -9.35
C ALA A 131 -9.54 -0.84 -9.91
N VAL A 132 -9.74 -1.24 -11.16
CA VAL A 132 -8.84 -2.19 -11.84
C VAL A 132 -8.31 -1.57 -13.12
N PHE A 133 -7.01 -1.72 -13.31
CA PHE A 133 -6.27 -1.24 -14.47
C PHE A 133 -5.66 -2.42 -15.20
N ASP A 134 -6.04 -2.53 -16.47
CA ASP A 134 -5.41 -3.40 -17.45
C ASP A 134 -4.39 -2.58 -18.29
N ASP A 135 -3.46 -3.29 -18.94
CA ASP A 135 -2.49 -2.74 -19.91
C ASP A 135 -1.69 -1.52 -19.41
N LEU A 136 -1.13 -1.64 -18.20
CA LEU A 136 -0.21 -0.65 -17.64
C LEU A 136 0.97 -0.30 -18.59
N PRO A 137 1.58 -1.23 -19.35
CA PRO A 137 2.67 -0.90 -20.26
C PRO A 137 2.28 0.13 -21.32
N SER A 138 1.09 0.03 -21.91
CA SER A 138 0.62 1.02 -22.89
C SER A 138 0.38 2.38 -22.25
N ARG A 139 -0.16 2.41 -21.02
CA ARG A 139 -0.42 3.64 -20.26
C ARG A 139 0.87 4.40 -19.95
N ILE A 140 1.95 3.70 -19.59
CA ILE A 140 3.28 4.32 -19.40
C ILE A 140 3.86 4.80 -20.72
N ARG A 141 3.75 4.00 -21.80
CA ARG A 141 4.34 4.35 -23.10
C ARG A 141 3.72 5.60 -23.71
N ARG A 142 2.40 5.77 -23.57
CA ARG A 142 1.65 6.89 -24.16
C ARG A 142 1.45 8.05 -23.17
N GLY A 143 1.66 7.82 -21.88
CA GLY A 143 1.62 8.88 -20.86
C GLY A 143 0.28 9.60 -20.83
N SER A 144 0.31 10.93 -20.82
CA SER A 144 -0.88 11.79 -20.81
C SER A 144 -1.76 11.67 -22.05
N ASP A 145 -1.26 11.09 -23.15
CA ASP A 145 -2.04 10.91 -24.39
C ASP A 145 -2.94 9.67 -24.36
N THR A 146 -2.92 8.93 -23.26
CA THR A 146 -3.83 7.80 -23.00
C THR A 146 -4.78 8.11 -21.86
N ASP A 147 -6.00 7.59 -21.98
CA ASP A 147 -6.94 7.52 -20.87
C ASP A 147 -6.27 6.82 -19.69
N GLN A 148 -6.15 7.53 -18.56
CA GLN A 148 -5.56 7.02 -17.33
C GLN A 148 -6.62 6.58 -16.32
N SER A 149 -7.90 6.54 -16.70
CA SER A 149 -9.00 6.09 -15.85
C SER A 149 -8.99 4.55 -15.67
N PRO A 150 -9.65 4.05 -14.60
CA PRO A 150 -9.80 2.63 -14.36
C PRO A 150 -10.51 1.93 -15.52
N THR A 151 -10.01 0.75 -15.93
CA THR A 151 -10.69 -0.08 -16.93
C THR A 151 -12.04 -0.59 -16.41
N ARG A 152 -12.15 -0.81 -15.09
CA ARG A 152 -13.38 -1.22 -14.41
C ARG A 152 -13.34 -0.82 -12.95
N ILE A 153 -14.53 -0.67 -12.36
CA ILE A 153 -14.72 -0.48 -10.92
C ILE A 153 -15.49 -1.70 -10.39
N LEU A 154 -14.99 -2.31 -9.31
CA LEU A 154 -15.62 -3.45 -8.64
C LEU A 154 -16.08 -3.04 -7.25
N GLY A 155 -17.26 -3.53 -6.84
CA GLY A 155 -17.86 -3.25 -5.54
C GLY A 155 -18.46 -1.83 -5.48
N THR A 156 -19.75 -1.73 -5.20
CA THR A 156 -20.46 -0.47 -4.95
C THR A 156 -21.30 -0.63 -3.69
N LEU A 157 -20.66 -0.98 -2.59
CA LEU A 157 -21.33 -0.86 -1.31
C LEU A 157 -20.93 0.47 -0.69
N SER A 158 -21.91 1.31 -0.43
CA SER A 158 -21.76 2.39 0.55
C SER A 158 -21.74 1.77 1.94
N MET A 159 -20.65 1.06 2.28
CA MET A 159 -20.40 0.61 3.64
C MET A 159 -19.79 1.78 4.39
N GLU A 160 -20.64 2.72 4.79
CA GLU A 160 -20.21 3.76 5.71
C GLU A 160 -19.70 3.06 6.99
N TRP A 161 -18.47 3.38 7.40
CA TRP A 161 -17.90 3.09 8.74
C TRP A 161 -17.26 1.71 9.03
N TYR A 162 -16.68 1.02 8.04
CA TYR A 162 -15.86 -0.17 8.34
C TYR A 162 -14.36 0.11 8.28
N GLY A 163 -13.74 0.11 9.46
CA GLY A 163 -12.29 -0.01 9.65
C GLY A 163 -11.49 1.27 9.46
N ASN A 164 -10.36 1.34 10.18
CA ASN A 164 -9.36 2.39 10.06
C ASN A 164 -8.34 2.08 8.95
N LYS A 165 -8.20 0.80 8.61
CA LYS A 165 -7.30 0.30 7.58
C LYS A 165 -8.02 -0.74 6.74
N ARG A 166 -7.71 -0.74 5.45
CA ARG A 166 -8.34 -1.56 4.43
C ARG A 166 -7.27 -2.26 3.60
N TYR A 167 -7.55 -3.49 3.20
CA TYR A 167 -6.66 -4.31 2.40
C TYR A 167 -7.45 -5.00 1.28
N ILE A 168 -6.75 -5.27 0.18
CA ILE A 168 -7.23 -6.17 -0.86
C ILE A 168 -6.32 -7.38 -0.95
N VAL A 169 -6.93 -8.56 -1.06
CA VAL A 169 -6.22 -9.83 -1.18
C VAL A 169 -6.88 -10.72 -2.21
N MET A 170 -6.09 -11.35 -3.08
CA MET A 170 -6.57 -12.46 -3.91
C MET A 170 -6.55 -13.75 -3.11
N SER A 171 -7.68 -14.43 -3.00
CA SER A 171 -7.73 -15.76 -2.36
C SER A 171 -7.06 -16.82 -3.24
N SER A 172 -6.71 -17.95 -2.64
CA SER A 172 -6.21 -19.14 -3.35
C SER A 172 -7.18 -19.70 -4.40
N LEU A 173 -8.46 -19.33 -4.33
CA LEU A 173 -9.51 -19.71 -5.29
C LEU A 173 -9.74 -18.64 -6.36
N GLY A 174 -8.87 -17.63 -6.48
CA GLY A 174 -8.99 -16.54 -7.45
C GLY A 174 -10.12 -15.57 -7.14
N ARG A 175 -10.60 -15.52 -5.89
CA ARG A 175 -11.63 -14.56 -5.47
C ARG A 175 -10.96 -13.34 -4.84
N LEU A 176 -11.30 -12.16 -5.34
CA LEU A 176 -10.84 -10.92 -4.71
C LEU A 176 -11.62 -10.67 -3.41
N LEU A 177 -10.86 -10.48 -2.33
CA LEU A 177 -11.36 -10.21 -1.00
C LEU A 177 -10.99 -8.79 -0.57
N ARG A 178 -11.93 -8.12 0.10
CA ARG A 178 -11.72 -6.87 0.82
C ARG A 178 -11.65 -7.19 2.30
N VAL A 179 -10.63 -6.68 2.98
CA VAL A 179 -10.42 -6.90 4.41
C VAL A 179 -10.38 -5.56 5.12
N TYR A 180 -11.22 -5.39 6.13
CA TYR A 180 -11.32 -4.19 6.94
C TYR A 180 -10.76 -4.49 8.32
N ARG A 181 -9.87 -3.62 8.79
CA ARG A 181 -9.27 -3.69 10.12
C ARG A 181 -9.69 -2.48 10.92
N ARG A 182 -10.24 -2.70 12.11
CA ARG A 182 -10.64 -1.63 13.02
C ARG A 182 -9.72 -1.59 14.23
N TRP A 183 -9.33 -0.38 14.61
CA TRP A 183 -8.50 -0.10 15.77
C TRP A 183 -9.26 0.65 16.84
N ARG A 184 -8.80 0.49 18.08
CA ARG A 184 -9.16 1.36 19.19
C ARG A 184 -7.90 1.58 20.02
N ARG A 185 -7.46 2.84 20.15
CA ARG A 185 -6.22 3.21 20.86
C ARG A 185 -5.01 2.39 20.36
N ASP A 186 -4.83 2.37 19.03
CA ASP A 186 -3.76 1.66 18.32
C ASP A 186 -3.74 0.13 18.41
N GLU A 187 -4.75 -0.49 19.02
CA GLU A 187 -4.91 -1.94 19.07
C GLU A 187 -6.01 -2.42 18.14
N THR A 188 -5.78 -3.54 17.45
CA THR A 188 -6.81 -4.21 16.66
C THR A 188 -7.89 -4.76 17.55
N ILE A 189 -9.13 -4.45 17.17
CA ILE A 189 -10.31 -4.98 17.84
C ILE A 189 -11.05 -6.01 16.98
N VAL A 190 -11.01 -5.89 15.66
CA VAL A 190 -11.68 -6.83 14.75
C VAL A 190 -11.13 -6.71 13.33
N PHE A 191 -11.19 -7.82 12.60
CA PHE A 191 -11.15 -7.84 11.14
C PHE A 191 -12.47 -8.35 10.57
N GLU A 192 -12.85 -7.79 9.43
CA GLU A 192 -13.99 -8.26 8.67
C GLU A 192 -13.58 -8.48 7.22
N VAL A 193 -13.96 -9.62 6.66
CA VAL A 193 -13.59 -10.02 5.29
C VAL A 193 -14.86 -10.08 4.46
N PHE A 194 -14.81 -9.51 3.26
CA PHE A 194 -15.94 -9.49 2.33
C PHE A 194 -15.47 -9.83 0.92
N GLY A 195 -16.33 -10.49 0.14
CA GLY A 195 -16.17 -10.55 -1.30
C GLY A 195 -16.42 -9.18 -1.95
N VAL A 196 -16.04 -9.06 -3.21
CA VAL A 196 -16.40 -7.90 -4.06
C VAL A 196 -17.91 -7.78 -4.29
N ASP A 197 -18.64 -8.89 -4.14
CA ASP A 197 -20.11 -8.96 -4.16
C ASP A 197 -20.77 -8.39 -2.89
N GLY A 198 -19.97 -8.06 -1.87
CA GLY A 198 -20.47 -7.54 -0.61
C GLY A 198 -20.84 -8.60 0.42
N VAL A 199 -20.67 -9.89 0.11
CA VAL A 199 -20.99 -10.97 1.03
C VAL A 199 -19.87 -11.13 2.04
N GLN A 200 -20.20 -11.14 3.33
CA GLN A 200 -19.23 -11.38 4.40
C GLN A 200 -18.67 -12.80 4.30
N VAL A 201 -17.35 -12.93 4.35
CA VAL A 201 -16.63 -14.19 4.32
C VAL A 201 -16.21 -14.53 5.74
N LYS A 202 -16.78 -15.61 6.28
CA LYS A 202 -16.42 -16.16 7.60
C LYS A 202 -15.42 -17.31 7.54
N ASN A 203 -15.17 -17.83 6.34
CA ASN A 203 -14.25 -18.93 6.11
C ASN A 203 -13.50 -18.75 4.79
N ILE A 204 -12.18 -18.58 4.85
CA ILE A 204 -11.29 -18.47 3.68
C ILE A 204 -10.65 -19.81 3.26
N GLY A 205 -11.11 -20.93 3.84
CA GLY A 205 -10.63 -22.28 3.59
C GLY A 205 -9.36 -22.61 4.36
N ASP A 206 -8.56 -23.53 3.81
CA ASP A 206 -7.27 -23.96 4.36
C ASP A 206 -6.14 -22.97 4.04
N CYS A 207 -6.44 -21.68 4.19
CA CYS A 207 -5.54 -20.57 3.93
C CYS A 207 -5.46 -19.64 5.15
N ALA A 208 -4.40 -18.83 5.17
CA ALA A 208 -4.24 -17.72 6.09
C ALA A 208 -3.97 -16.43 5.31
N LEU A 209 -4.43 -15.30 5.84
CA LEU A 209 -4.08 -13.97 5.32
C LEU A 209 -2.90 -13.42 6.09
N PHE A 210 -1.97 -12.78 5.39
CA PHE A 210 -0.84 -12.06 5.98
C PHE A 210 -0.94 -10.59 5.57
N LEU A 211 -1.22 -9.72 6.53
CA LEU A 211 -1.52 -8.30 6.32
C LEU A 211 -0.49 -7.42 7.03
N GLY A 212 -0.12 -6.31 6.40
CA GLY A 212 0.78 -5.33 6.96
C GLY A 212 1.07 -4.19 5.98
N VAL A 213 2.03 -3.33 6.34
CA VAL A 213 2.42 -2.16 5.52
C VAL A 213 2.81 -2.57 4.10
N ASN A 214 3.66 -3.61 3.97
CA ASN A 214 4.29 -3.94 2.69
C ASN A 214 3.39 -4.74 1.76
N HIS A 215 2.80 -5.83 2.26
CA HIS A 215 2.05 -6.78 1.42
C HIS A 215 0.83 -7.32 2.14
N SER A 216 -0.17 -7.63 1.32
CA SER A 216 -1.43 -8.26 1.71
C SER A 216 -1.53 -9.55 0.88
N LEU A 217 -1.49 -10.71 1.53
CA LEU A 217 -1.34 -12.01 0.84
C LEU A 217 -2.30 -13.05 1.42
N CYS A 218 -2.71 -14.00 0.59
CA CYS A 218 -3.40 -15.22 0.99
C CYS A 218 -2.51 -16.40 0.65
N LEU A 219 -2.18 -17.24 1.64
CA LEU A 219 -1.33 -18.40 1.46
C LEU A 219 -2.02 -19.66 1.97
N PRO A 220 -1.91 -20.80 1.26
CA PRO A 220 -2.29 -22.10 1.79
C PRO A 220 -1.47 -22.42 3.05
N VAL A 221 -2.13 -22.90 4.11
CA VAL A 221 -1.43 -23.20 5.37
C VAL A 221 -0.48 -24.38 5.25
N GLU A 222 -0.73 -25.30 4.31
CA GLU A 222 0.17 -26.42 4.01
C GLU A 222 1.57 -25.95 3.62
N GLY A 223 1.69 -24.77 3.00
CA GLY A 223 2.97 -24.16 2.63
C GLY A 223 3.65 -23.38 3.75
N VAL A 224 2.99 -23.19 4.90
CA VAL A 224 3.49 -22.31 5.98
C VAL A 224 3.44 -23.04 7.31
N SER A 225 4.58 -23.61 7.72
CA SER A 225 4.71 -24.36 8.97
C SER A 225 4.19 -23.57 10.18
N GLY A 226 3.22 -24.14 10.90
CA GLY A 226 2.63 -23.53 12.09
C GLY A 226 1.54 -22.48 11.81
N ALA A 227 1.21 -22.22 10.53
CA ALA A 227 0.10 -21.35 10.19
C ALA A 227 -1.26 -22.01 10.54
N LYS A 228 -2.14 -21.23 11.17
CA LYS A 228 -3.52 -21.60 11.46
C LYS A 228 -4.39 -21.24 10.27
N LYS A 229 -5.24 -22.17 9.84
CA LYS A 229 -6.21 -21.90 8.78
C LYS A 229 -7.29 -20.94 9.25
N ASN A 230 -7.91 -20.27 8.29
CA ASN A 230 -8.97 -19.29 8.52
C ASN A 230 -8.56 -18.16 9.48
N CYS A 231 -7.28 -17.79 9.47
CA CYS A 231 -6.73 -16.76 10.32
C CYS A 231 -6.12 -15.62 9.50
N ILE A 232 -6.04 -14.46 10.14
CA ILE A 232 -5.37 -13.26 9.66
C ILE A 232 -4.20 -12.98 10.58
N TYR A 233 -3.00 -13.12 10.04
CA TYR A 233 -1.75 -12.70 10.63
C TYR A 233 -1.54 -11.23 10.27
N PHE A 234 -1.42 -10.35 11.27
CA PHE A 234 -1.33 -8.91 11.02
C PHE A 234 -0.17 -8.27 11.77
N THR A 235 0.51 -7.32 11.12
CA THR A 235 1.51 -6.45 11.75
C THR A 235 0.97 -5.04 12.00
N HIS A 236 1.68 -4.24 12.78
CA HIS A 236 1.31 -2.85 13.00
C HIS A 236 1.61 -2.03 11.74
N ASP A 237 0.60 -1.33 11.21
CA ASP A 237 0.70 -0.62 9.94
C ASP A 237 -0.03 0.73 9.94
N ASN A 238 -0.24 1.31 11.13
CA ASN A 238 -0.63 2.71 11.27
C ASN A 238 0.57 3.62 10.95
N TYR A 239 0.67 4.06 9.70
CA TYR A 239 1.83 4.76 9.16
C TYR A 239 2.15 6.06 9.92
N GLU A 240 1.14 6.87 10.27
CA GLU A 240 1.34 8.07 11.08
C GLU A 240 1.88 7.74 12.47
N ALA A 241 1.29 6.76 13.16
CA ALA A 241 1.78 6.33 14.48
C ALA A 241 3.20 5.74 14.41
N ILE A 242 3.55 5.06 13.30
CA ILE A 242 4.88 4.49 13.10
C ILE A 242 5.98 5.55 13.11
N PHE A 243 5.74 6.70 12.47
CA PHE A 243 6.75 7.74 12.28
C PHE A 243 6.66 8.89 13.28
N VAL A 244 5.46 9.18 13.80
CA VAL A 244 5.23 10.29 14.74
C VAL A 244 5.51 9.85 16.19
N ASP A 245 5.16 8.61 16.56
CA ASP A 245 5.35 8.11 17.92
C ASP A 245 6.19 6.82 17.96
N ARG A 246 7.49 7.00 18.19
CA ARG A 246 8.45 5.90 18.35
C ARG A 246 8.20 5.03 19.59
N HIS A 247 7.33 5.49 20.50
CA HIS A 247 6.97 4.81 21.73
C HIS A 247 5.59 4.12 21.66
N SER A 248 4.93 4.15 20.50
CA SER A 248 3.65 3.49 20.28
C SER A 248 3.75 1.95 20.35
N VAL A 249 2.72 1.32 20.90
CA VAL A 249 2.61 -0.14 20.99
C VAL A 249 2.46 -0.72 19.59
N ARG A 250 3.31 -1.71 19.25
CA ARG A 250 3.21 -2.42 17.97
C ARG A 250 2.16 -3.52 18.05
N ASP A 251 1.02 -3.25 17.44
CA ASP A 251 -0.10 -4.18 17.32
C ASP A 251 0.18 -5.30 16.30
N LEU A 252 0.54 -6.48 16.80
CA LEU A 252 0.94 -7.66 16.04
C LEU A 252 0.28 -8.91 16.64
N GLY A 253 -0.31 -9.75 15.79
CA GLY A 253 -0.94 -10.98 16.25
C GLY A 253 -1.65 -11.78 15.17
N VAL A 254 -2.51 -12.67 15.63
CA VAL A 254 -3.35 -13.54 14.82
C VAL A 254 -4.81 -13.30 15.19
N PHE A 255 -5.64 -13.05 14.19
CA PHE A 255 -7.09 -12.98 14.32
C PHE A 255 -7.71 -14.22 13.67
N ASN A 256 -8.56 -14.94 14.39
CA ASN A 256 -9.33 -16.05 13.83
C ASN A 256 -10.64 -15.49 13.25
N ILE A 257 -10.90 -15.76 11.96
CA ILE A 257 -12.06 -15.22 11.24
C ILE A 257 -13.38 -15.85 11.73
N GLU A 258 -13.35 -17.10 12.19
CA GLU A 258 -14.52 -17.86 12.59
C GLU A 258 -15.10 -17.39 13.93
N ASP A 259 -14.27 -17.31 14.96
CA ASP A 259 -14.69 -16.97 16.34
C ASP A 259 -14.36 -15.53 16.75
N GLY A 260 -13.60 -14.79 15.93
CA GLY A 260 -13.21 -13.40 16.18
C GLY A 260 -12.15 -13.22 17.26
N THR A 261 -11.50 -14.28 17.72
CA THR A 261 -10.46 -14.20 18.76
C THR A 261 -9.17 -13.56 18.22
N ILE A 262 -8.47 -12.80 19.08
CA ILE A 262 -7.17 -12.19 18.78
C ILE A 262 -6.12 -12.73 19.74
N GLU A 263 -5.14 -13.44 19.20
CA GLU A 263 -3.92 -13.84 19.89
C GLU A 263 -2.81 -12.82 19.59
N ARG A 264 -2.41 -12.01 20.58
CA ARG A 264 -1.33 -11.01 20.41
C ARG A 264 0.01 -11.64 20.74
N TYR A 265 1.01 -11.39 19.90
CA TYR A 265 2.37 -11.91 20.14
C TYR A 265 3.12 -11.13 21.21
N PHE A 266 2.84 -9.83 21.34
CA PHE A 266 3.46 -8.97 22.33
C PHE A 266 2.37 -8.31 23.18
N HIS A 267 2.42 -8.55 24.50
CA HIS A 267 1.48 -7.98 25.46
C HIS A 267 1.97 -6.67 26.10
N LYS A 268 3.20 -6.22 25.81
CA LYS A 268 3.83 -5.05 26.45
C LYS A 268 4.73 -4.26 25.50
N GLN A 269 4.79 -2.96 25.78
CA GLN A 269 5.62 -1.89 25.18
C GLN A 269 7.05 -2.35 24.84
N GLN A 270 7.22 -2.94 23.66
CA GLN A 270 8.55 -3.10 23.07
C GLN A 270 8.54 -2.29 21.79
N CYS A 271 9.30 -1.20 21.81
CA CYS A 271 9.55 -0.36 20.64
C CYS A 271 10.32 -1.20 19.62
N ILE A 272 9.62 -1.79 18.66
CA ILE A 272 10.26 -2.45 17.52
C ILE A 272 10.18 -1.46 16.37
N PHE A 273 11.33 -0.88 16.01
CA PHE A 273 11.52 -0.06 14.83
C PHE A 273 12.68 -0.63 13.99
N PRO A 274 12.49 -0.85 12.67
CA PRO A 274 11.25 -0.65 11.91
C PRO A 274 10.13 -1.61 12.34
N PRO A 275 8.85 -1.35 11.98
CA PRO A 275 7.77 -2.30 12.23
C PRO A 275 8.15 -3.71 11.74
N PRO A 276 7.75 -4.78 12.46
CA PRO A 276 8.04 -6.14 12.05
C PRO A 276 7.56 -6.40 10.62
N LEU A 277 8.45 -6.97 9.81
CA LEU A 277 8.14 -7.43 8.46
C LEU A 277 7.82 -8.93 8.50
N TRP A 278 6.92 -9.37 7.62
CA TRP A 278 6.73 -10.79 7.39
C TRP A 278 8.00 -11.38 6.78
N PHE A 279 8.67 -12.29 7.51
CA PHE A 279 9.66 -13.17 6.90
C PHE A 279 8.90 -14.31 6.21
N MET A 280 8.80 -14.22 4.88
CA MET A 280 8.32 -15.33 4.08
C MET A 280 9.53 -15.99 3.42
N PRO A 281 9.99 -17.16 3.89
CA PRO A 281 10.93 -17.94 3.08
C PRO A 281 10.26 -18.25 1.75
N ASN A 282 11.04 -18.27 0.66
CA ASN A 282 10.51 -18.57 -0.66
C ASN A 282 9.67 -19.84 -0.58
N LEU A 283 8.37 -19.70 -0.85
CA LEU A 283 7.50 -20.84 -1.07
C LEU A 283 7.99 -21.51 -2.37
N PRO A 284 8.20 -22.84 -2.37
CA PRO A 284 8.69 -23.58 -3.52
C PRO A 284 7.77 -23.47 -4.74
#